data_AF-A0A831PH66-F1
#
_entry.id   AF-A0A831PH66-F1
#
_cell.length_a   1.000
_cell.length_b   1.000
_cell.length_c   1.000
_cell.angle_alpha   90.00
_cell.angle_beta   90.00
_cell.angle_gamma   90.00
#
_symmetry.space_group_name_H-M   'P 1'
#
loop_
_entity.id
_entity.type
_entity.pdbx_description
1 polymer ?
#
loop_
_entity_poly.entity_id
_entity_poly.type
_entity_poly.pdbx_seq_one_letter_code
_entity_poly.pdbx_strand_id
1 'polypeptide(L)'
;MIYIALGLLLLTLGYFESAYRLAAYPLGVFFLLHGVGSLLHRRKLHVAGYFSTFLGVVSALYLLPILNITHKALLAAVAFGFFLSAARHFAGSLRRPLAPISIVVTSWALGAFLEATHMPYVPSVVWGAGAGAAAASTLGLLGGRLGGVGRFFARHTTFFGLLGALLVVTYYVSVAINRPWLFIAVTTTSVAAVLLLGGDVRRKGAAARLYDDPDVLEAKKVEAEFVKTGDVALLAAYVAYHLAKGGVDERKVVETVRLAVSYHDIEPSPFAPPLVVRLVERLNRRRRRRHLQRVKAALRSYL
;
A
#
# COMPACT_ATOMS: atom_id res chain seq x y z
N MET A 1 -21.60 11.64 -6.58
CA MET A 1 -22.72 12.46 -7.12
C MET A 1 -22.30 13.90 -7.34
N ILE A 2 -21.79 14.62 -6.33
CA ILE A 2 -21.37 16.04 -6.46
C ILE A 2 -20.41 16.27 -7.65
N TYR A 3 -19.33 15.50 -7.78
CA TYR A 3 -18.39 15.64 -8.91
C TYR A 3 -19.00 15.33 -10.29
N ILE A 4 -19.97 14.40 -10.35
CA ILE A 4 -20.66 14.07 -11.59
C ILE A 4 -21.56 15.24 -12.00
N ALA A 5 -22.33 15.78 -11.05
CA ALA A 5 -23.18 16.94 -11.28
C ALA A 5 -22.36 18.18 -11.67
N LEU A 6 -21.23 18.43 -11.00
CA LEU A 6 -20.30 19.50 -11.34
C LEU A 6 -19.72 19.31 -12.74
N GLY A 7 -19.34 18.09 -13.10
CA GLY A 7 -18.86 17.77 -14.45
C GLY A 7 -19.90 18.09 -15.53
N LEU A 8 -21.14 17.64 -15.35
CA LEU A 8 -22.25 17.94 -16.26
C LEU A 8 -22.56 19.44 -16.34
N LEU A 9 -22.53 20.14 -15.21
CA LEU A 9 -22.73 21.59 -15.15
C LEU A 9 -21.64 22.34 -15.93
N LEU A 10 -20.37 21.94 -15.80
CA LEU A 10 -19.28 22.56 -16.54
C LEU A 10 -19.35 22.25 -18.04
N LEU A 11 -19.71 21.02 -18.41
CA LEU A 11 -19.88 20.66 -19.82
C LEU A 11 -21.04 21.44 -20.47
N THR A 12 -22.16 21.58 -19.78
CA THR A 12 -23.30 22.38 -20.25
C THR A 12 -22.95 23.87 -20.31
N LEU A 13 -22.23 24.40 -19.31
CA LEU A 13 -21.72 25.76 -19.33
C LEU A 13 -20.81 25.99 -20.55
N GLY A 14 -19.86 25.10 -20.83
CA GLY A 14 -19.00 25.21 -22.01
C GLY A 14 -19.76 25.08 -23.34
N TYR A 15 -20.85 24.33 -23.37
CA TYR A 15 -21.70 24.21 -24.54
C TYR A 15 -22.39 25.53 -24.89
N PHE A 16 -23.07 26.13 -23.91
CA PHE A 16 -23.85 27.36 -24.09
C PHE A 16 -22.99 28.64 -24.09
N GLU A 17 -21.94 28.70 -23.27
CA GLU A 17 -21.10 29.88 -23.12
C GLU A 17 -19.70 29.64 -23.69
N SER A 18 -19.43 30.24 -24.87
CA SER A 18 -18.15 30.08 -25.56
C SER A 18 -16.97 30.64 -24.76
N ALA A 19 -17.20 31.67 -23.93
CA ALA A 19 -16.18 32.30 -23.11
C ALA A 19 -15.52 31.33 -22.12
N TYR A 20 -16.27 30.32 -21.63
CA TYR A 20 -15.78 29.40 -20.61
C TYR A 20 -15.23 28.08 -21.18
N ARG A 21 -15.38 27.80 -22.48
CA ARG A 21 -15.03 26.50 -23.11
C ARG A 21 -13.64 25.99 -22.76
N LEU A 22 -12.65 26.89 -22.75
CA LEU A 22 -11.25 26.55 -22.51
C LEU A 22 -11.01 25.94 -21.13
N ALA A 23 -11.76 26.38 -20.11
CA ALA A 23 -11.65 25.84 -18.76
C ALA A 23 -12.73 24.79 -18.47
N ALA A 24 -13.95 25.03 -18.96
CA ALA A 24 -15.12 24.23 -18.65
C ALA A 24 -15.08 22.82 -19.25
N TYR A 25 -14.55 22.64 -20.46
CA TYR A 25 -14.44 21.30 -21.05
C TYR A 25 -13.39 20.41 -20.38
N PRO A 26 -12.12 20.83 -20.19
CA PRO A 26 -11.14 20.02 -19.47
C PRO A 26 -11.59 19.65 -18.05
N LEU A 27 -12.09 20.64 -17.29
CA LEU A 27 -12.53 20.42 -15.91
C LEU A 27 -13.82 19.59 -15.86
N GLY A 28 -14.75 19.84 -16.78
CA GLY A 28 -16.02 19.11 -16.87
C GLY A 28 -15.82 17.62 -17.12
N VAL A 29 -14.97 17.26 -18.10
CA VAL A 29 -14.63 15.86 -18.38
C VAL A 29 -13.87 15.22 -17.22
N PHE A 30 -12.92 15.95 -16.61
CA PHE A 30 -12.19 15.45 -15.44
C PHE A 30 -13.14 15.13 -14.28
N PHE A 31 -13.98 16.09 -13.85
CA PHE A 31 -14.87 15.90 -12.71
C PHE A 31 -15.93 14.83 -12.96
N LEU A 32 -16.44 14.75 -14.20
CA LEU A 32 -17.38 13.70 -14.60
C LEU A 32 -16.73 12.32 -14.41
N LEU A 33 -15.58 12.08 -15.05
CA LEU A 33 -14.92 10.78 -15.05
C LEU A 33 -14.28 10.43 -13.70
N HIS A 34 -13.80 11.42 -12.95
CA HIS A 34 -13.39 11.26 -11.56
C HIS A 34 -14.57 10.87 -10.66
N GLY A 35 -15.72 11.54 -10.84
CA GLY A 35 -16.96 11.25 -10.11
C GLY A 35 -17.49 9.84 -10.40
N VAL A 36 -17.48 9.43 -11.67
CA VAL A 36 -17.80 8.06 -12.10
C VAL A 36 -16.78 7.08 -11.51
N GLY A 37 -15.50 7.42 -11.53
CA GLY A 37 -14.43 6.60 -10.96
C GLY A 37 -14.63 6.35 -9.46
N SER A 38 -14.96 7.41 -8.71
CA SER A 38 -15.29 7.33 -7.28
C SER A 38 -16.53 6.45 -7.03
N LEU A 39 -17.57 6.56 -7.87
CA LEU A 39 -18.75 5.72 -7.77
C LEU A 39 -18.44 4.23 -8.01
N LEU A 40 -17.66 3.93 -9.05
CA LEU A 40 -17.20 2.57 -9.36
C LEU A 40 -16.36 1.99 -8.22
N HIS A 41 -15.46 2.81 -7.65
CA HIS A 41 -14.65 2.41 -6.50
C HIS A 41 -15.51 2.08 -5.27
N ARG A 42 -16.54 2.90 -4.97
CA ARG A 42 -17.51 2.61 -3.89
C ARG A 42 -18.30 1.32 -4.14
N ARG A 43 -18.51 0.95 -5.40
CA ARG A 43 -19.14 -0.32 -5.81
C ARG A 43 -18.17 -1.50 -5.89
N LYS A 44 -16.97 -1.39 -5.31
CA LYS A 44 -15.90 -2.41 -5.33
C LYS A 44 -15.32 -2.72 -6.72
N LEU A 45 -15.64 -1.91 -7.73
CA LEU A 45 -15.05 -1.98 -9.08
C LEU A 45 -13.79 -1.12 -9.14
N HIS A 46 -12.80 -1.43 -8.30
CA HIS A 46 -11.66 -0.55 -8.05
C HIS A 46 -10.82 -0.26 -9.31
N VAL A 47 -10.48 -1.28 -10.10
CA VAL A 47 -9.69 -1.12 -11.34
C VAL A 47 -10.42 -0.22 -12.34
N ALA A 48 -11.72 -0.45 -12.54
CA ALA A 48 -12.55 0.38 -13.40
C ALA A 48 -12.65 1.83 -12.87
N GLY A 49 -12.69 1.99 -11.54
CA GLY A 49 -12.66 3.30 -10.90
C GLY A 49 -11.36 4.09 -11.17
N TYR A 50 -10.21 3.44 -11.00
CA TYR A 50 -8.91 4.05 -11.31
C TYR A 50 -8.74 4.31 -12.81
N PHE A 51 -9.24 3.41 -13.66
CA PHE A 51 -9.20 3.59 -15.12
C PHE A 51 -10.07 4.78 -15.56
N SER A 52 -11.28 4.92 -15.01
CA SER A 52 -12.14 6.10 -15.25
C SER A 52 -11.43 7.39 -14.82
N THR A 53 -10.77 7.38 -13.67
CA THR A 53 -10.03 8.56 -13.18
C THR A 53 -8.84 8.89 -14.10
N PHE A 54 -8.11 7.88 -14.58
CA PHE A 54 -7.05 8.03 -15.58
C PHE A 54 -7.57 8.64 -16.88
N LEU A 55 -8.68 8.12 -17.42
CA LEU A 55 -9.32 8.70 -18.62
C LEU A 55 -9.71 10.16 -18.38
N GLY A 56 -10.25 10.49 -17.20
CA GLY A 56 -10.55 11.88 -16.82
C GLY A 56 -9.34 12.79 -16.93
N VAL A 57 -8.19 12.37 -16.39
CA VAL A 57 -6.92 13.12 -16.47
C VAL A 57 -6.45 13.24 -17.91
N VAL A 58 -6.42 12.15 -18.67
CA VAL A 58 -5.95 12.17 -20.08
C VAL A 58 -6.85 13.04 -20.94
N SER A 59 -8.17 12.87 -20.87
CA SER A 59 -9.09 13.70 -21.64
C SER A 59 -8.96 15.17 -21.30
N ALA A 60 -8.81 15.53 -20.01
CA ALA A 60 -8.58 16.91 -19.62
C ALA A 60 -7.25 17.47 -20.19
N LEU A 61 -6.17 16.69 -20.15
CA LEU A 61 -4.89 17.05 -20.75
C LEU A 61 -5.00 17.31 -22.25
N TYR A 62 -5.72 16.46 -22.99
CA TYR A 62 -5.87 16.64 -24.44
C TYR A 62 -6.75 17.83 -24.82
N LEU A 63 -7.73 18.16 -23.98
CA LEU A 63 -8.61 19.33 -24.15
C LEU A 63 -7.94 20.66 -23.76
N LEU A 64 -6.87 20.65 -22.95
CA LEU A 64 -6.10 21.85 -22.63
C LEU A 64 -5.31 22.34 -23.86
N PRO A 65 -5.54 23.54 -24.40
CA PRO A 65 -4.87 24.00 -25.62
C PRO A 65 -3.41 24.45 -25.39
N ILE A 66 -3.01 24.65 -24.13
CA ILE A 66 -1.75 25.30 -23.76
C ILE A 66 -0.53 24.39 -23.99
N LEU A 67 -0.73 23.06 -23.99
CA LEU A 67 0.33 22.08 -24.13
C LEU A 67 0.39 21.57 -25.57
N ASN A 68 1.59 21.41 -26.13
CA ASN A 68 1.75 20.73 -27.41
C ASN A 68 1.41 19.23 -27.27
N ILE A 69 1.27 18.54 -28.41
CA ILE A 69 0.85 17.14 -28.44
C ILE A 69 1.84 16.20 -27.74
N THR A 70 3.14 16.52 -27.80
CA THR A 70 4.22 15.76 -27.15
C THR A 70 4.14 15.86 -25.63
N HIS A 71 4.00 17.06 -25.09
CA HIS A 71 3.82 17.31 -23.66
C HIS A 71 2.56 16.61 -23.12
N LYS A 72 1.47 16.65 -23.88
CA LYS A 72 0.23 15.93 -23.55
C LYS A 72 0.44 14.42 -23.49
N ALA A 73 1.11 13.84 -24.49
CA ALA A 73 1.40 12.41 -24.54
C ALA A 73 2.30 11.96 -23.37
N LEU A 74 3.30 12.78 -23.02
CA LEU A 74 4.20 12.49 -21.91
C LEU A 74 3.48 12.57 -20.56
N LEU A 75 2.66 13.60 -20.32
CA LEU A 75 1.84 13.69 -19.09
C LEU A 75 0.78 12.58 -19.02
N ALA A 76 0.22 12.16 -20.16
CA ALA A 76 -0.67 11.00 -20.23
C ALA A 76 0.08 9.70 -19.86
N ALA A 77 1.33 9.53 -20.32
CA ALA A 77 2.17 8.39 -19.93
C ALA A 77 2.53 8.42 -18.44
N VAL A 78 2.79 9.59 -17.85
CA VAL A 78 2.94 9.75 -16.38
C VAL A 78 1.67 9.31 -15.65
N ALA A 79 0.50 9.80 -16.08
CA ALA A 79 -0.79 9.42 -15.51
C ALA A 79 -1.06 7.90 -15.64
N PHE A 80 -0.63 7.30 -16.75
CA PHE A 80 -0.72 5.85 -16.97
C PHE A 80 0.17 5.08 -15.98
N GLY A 81 1.39 5.56 -15.71
CA GLY A 81 2.26 4.99 -14.68
C GLY A 81 1.61 4.98 -13.28
N PHE A 82 0.96 6.08 -12.89
CA PHE A 82 0.17 6.14 -11.65
C PHE A 82 -1.02 5.17 -11.65
N PHE A 83 -1.73 5.04 -12.77
CA PHE A 83 -2.79 4.05 -12.93
C PHE A 83 -2.26 2.63 -12.74
N LEU A 84 -1.15 2.25 -13.36
CA LEU A 84 -0.53 0.93 -13.18
C LEU A 84 -0.14 0.69 -11.71
N SER A 85 0.41 1.71 -11.04
CA SER A 85 0.77 1.65 -9.62
C SER A 85 -0.47 1.45 -8.72
N ALA A 86 -1.59 2.09 -9.04
CA ALA A 86 -2.85 1.89 -8.33
C ALA A 86 -3.45 0.50 -8.62
N ALA A 87 -3.55 0.13 -9.91
CA ALA A 87 -4.14 -1.11 -10.40
C ALA A 87 -3.42 -2.35 -9.87
N ARG A 88 -2.10 -2.28 -9.63
CA ARG A 88 -1.33 -3.42 -9.09
C ARG A 88 -1.91 -3.99 -7.79
N HIS A 89 -2.55 -3.16 -6.96
CA HIS A 89 -3.14 -3.62 -5.69
C HIS A 89 -4.34 -4.55 -5.90
N PHE A 90 -4.94 -4.54 -7.09
CA PHE A 90 -6.11 -5.32 -7.46
C PHE A 90 -5.80 -6.39 -8.53
N ALA A 91 -4.58 -6.42 -9.06
CA ALA A 91 -4.20 -7.23 -10.21
C ALA A 91 -3.69 -8.65 -9.86
N GLY A 92 -3.95 -9.13 -8.63
CA GLY A 92 -3.62 -10.50 -8.21
C GLY A 92 -2.18 -10.91 -8.52
N SER A 93 -2.00 -11.84 -9.48
CA SER A 93 -0.71 -12.34 -9.95
C SER A 93 0.17 -11.25 -10.61
N LEU A 94 -0.44 -10.25 -11.24
CA LEU A 94 0.26 -9.15 -11.91
C LEU A 94 0.71 -8.04 -10.95
N ARG A 95 0.31 -8.09 -9.67
CA ARG A 95 0.71 -7.10 -8.64
C ARG A 95 2.21 -6.88 -8.60
N ARG A 96 2.96 -7.98 -8.68
CA ARG A 96 4.42 -8.03 -8.58
C ARG A 96 5.11 -7.39 -9.80
N PRO A 97 4.88 -7.85 -11.05
CA PRO A 97 5.52 -7.26 -12.22
C PRO A 97 5.10 -5.81 -12.48
N LEU A 98 3.89 -5.39 -12.07
CA LEU A 98 3.42 -4.01 -12.27
C LEU A 98 4.19 -2.98 -11.43
N ALA A 99 4.81 -3.37 -10.32
CA ALA A 99 5.57 -2.45 -9.48
C ALA A 99 6.76 -1.79 -10.22
N PRO A 100 7.74 -2.54 -10.77
CA PRO A 100 8.83 -1.94 -11.52
C PRO A 100 8.34 -1.28 -12.82
N ILE A 101 7.35 -1.85 -13.51
CA ILE A 101 6.80 -1.27 -14.76
C ILE A 101 6.23 0.13 -14.49
N SER A 102 5.43 0.28 -13.44
CA SER A 102 4.86 1.58 -13.07
C SER A 102 5.94 2.63 -12.77
N ILE A 103 7.02 2.24 -12.11
CA ILE A 103 8.15 3.13 -11.80
C ILE A 103 8.84 3.57 -13.10
N VAL A 104 9.20 2.61 -13.96
CA VAL A 104 9.91 2.88 -15.22
C VAL A 104 9.10 3.80 -16.13
N VAL A 105 7.82 3.49 -16.34
CA VAL A 105 6.93 4.29 -17.19
C VAL A 105 6.81 5.72 -16.65
N THR A 106 6.61 5.86 -15.33
CA THR A 106 6.46 7.19 -14.69
C THR A 106 7.74 8.00 -14.79
N SER A 107 8.90 7.41 -14.44
CA SER A 107 10.17 8.13 -14.45
C SER A 107 10.65 8.48 -15.85
N TRP A 108 10.47 7.58 -16.82
CA TRP A 108 10.81 7.85 -18.22
C TRP A 108 9.98 9.03 -18.75
N ALA A 109 8.65 8.94 -18.64
CA ALA A 109 7.74 9.94 -19.17
C ALA A 109 7.91 11.29 -18.48
N LEU A 110 8.12 11.31 -17.16
CA LEU A 110 8.37 12.54 -16.42
C LEU A 110 9.70 13.18 -16.80
N GLY A 111 10.78 12.40 -16.90
CA GLY A 111 12.08 12.94 -17.31
C GLY A 111 12.05 13.48 -18.74
N ALA A 112 11.43 12.75 -19.68
CA ALA A 112 11.25 13.22 -21.06
C ALA A 112 10.37 14.48 -21.14
N PHE A 113 9.35 14.60 -20.28
CA PHE A 113 8.55 15.83 -20.18
C PHE A 113 9.41 17.00 -19.72
N LEU A 114 10.21 16.81 -18.67
CA LEU A 114 11.08 17.86 -18.12
C LEU A 114 12.16 18.29 -19.13
N GLU A 115 12.69 17.34 -19.89
CA GLU A 115 13.63 17.59 -20.98
C GLU A 115 12.98 18.42 -22.09
N ALA A 116 11.76 18.06 -22.50
CA ALA A 116 10.98 18.82 -23.48
C ALA A 116 10.63 20.24 -23.00
N THR A 117 10.54 20.47 -21.68
CA THR A 117 10.37 21.81 -21.09
C THR A 117 11.68 22.57 -20.86
N HIS A 118 12.80 22.07 -21.40
CA HIS A 118 14.12 22.69 -21.30
C HIS A 118 14.62 22.88 -19.85
N MET A 119 14.26 21.98 -18.93
CA MET A 119 14.85 21.98 -17.58
C MET A 119 16.20 21.26 -17.61
N PRO A 120 17.34 21.95 -17.45
CA PRO A 120 18.65 21.30 -17.48
C PRO A 120 18.85 20.44 -16.22
N TYR A 121 19.48 19.28 -16.38
CA TYR A 121 19.86 18.32 -15.31
C TYR A 121 18.73 17.64 -14.53
N VAL A 122 17.54 18.24 -14.39
CA VAL A 122 16.39 17.65 -13.71
C VAL A 122 15.94 16.31 -14.34
N PRO A 123 15.89 16.17 -15.69
CA PRO A 123 15.55 14.90 -16.33
C PRO A 123 16.48 13.76 -15.89
N SER A 124 17.78 14.02 -15.85
CA SER A 124 18.79 13.05 -15.44
C SER A 124 18.59 12.60 -13.99
N VAL A 125 18.24 13.52 -13.09
CA VAL A 125 17.93 13.19 -11.68
C VAL A 125 16.68 12.32 -11.58
N VAL A 126 15.63 12.63 -12.34
CA VAL A 126 14.38 11.84 -12.37
C VAL A 126 14.62 10.44 -12.95
N TRP A 127 15.41 10.32 -14.02
CA TRP A 127 15.79 9.02 -14.57
C TRP A 127 16.70 8.24 -13.63
N GLY A 128 17.63 8.89 -12.94
CA GLY A 128 18.45 8.27 -11.89
C GLY A 128 17.59 7.73 -10.75
N ALA A 129 16.60 8.51 -10.29
CA ALA A 129 15.65 8.09 -9.28
C ALA A 129 14.82 6.88 -9.73
N GLY A 130 14.30 6.95 -10.95
CA GLY A 130 13.56 5.86 -11.59
C GLY A 130 14.38 4.58 -11.69
N ALA A 131 15.61 4.68 -12.18
CA ALA A 131 16.52 3.55 -12.35
C ALA A 131 16.85 2.88 -11.01
N GLY A 132 17.16 3.66 -9.96
CA GLY A 132 17.43 3.13 -8.63
C GLY A 132 16.20 2.43 -8.02
N ALA A 133 15.04 3.06 -8.09
CA ALA A 133 13.80 2.48 -7.57
C ALA A 133 13.34 1.25 -8.37
N ALA A 134 13.49 1.27 -9.70
CA ALA A 134 13.15 0.14 -10.58
C ALA A 134 14.10 -1.03 -10.33
N ALA A 135 15.41 -0.81 -10.21
CA ALA A 135 16.39 -1.84 -9.91
C ALA A 135 16.12 -2.49 -8.55
N ALA A 136 15.82 -1.71 -7.51
CA ALA A 136 15.42 -2.27 -6.22
C ALA A 136 14.10 -3.06 -6.33
N SER A 137 13.13 -2.55 -7.09
CA SER A 137 11.86 -3.23 -7.28
C SER A 137 12.02 -4.55 -8.04
N THR A 138 12.87 -4.63 -9.07
CA THR A 138 13.14 -5.86 -9.84
C THR A 138 13.94 -6.87 -9.02
N LEU A 139 14.96 -6.41 -8.26
CA LEU A 139 15.68 -7.25 -7.29
C LEU A 139 14.74 -7.79 -6.21
N GLY A 140 13.73 -7.02 -5.82
CA GLY A 140 12.66 -7.47 -4.94
C GLY A 140 11.82 -8.62 -5.52
N LEU A 141 11.63 -8.66 -6.84
CA LEU A 141 10.91 -9.74 -7.53
C LEU A 141 11.70 -11.04 -7.63
N LEU A 142 13.02 -10.94 -7.76
CA LEU A 142 13.94 -12.10 -7.75
C LEU A 142 14.01 -12.79 -6.37
N GLY A 143 13.47 -12.16 -5.34
CA GLY A 143 13.45 -12.61 -3.94
C GLY A 143 12.76 -13.95 -3.65
N GLY A 144 12.04 -14.55 -4.60
CA GLY A 144 11.55 -15.92 -4.47
C GLY A 144 12.68 -16.96 -4.34
N ARG A 145 13.88 -16.67 -4.85
CA ARG A 145 15.08 -17.53 -4.75
C ARG A 145 16.10 -17.08 -3.69
N LEU A 146 16.04 -15.83 -3.22
CA LEU A 146 17.04 -15.19 -2.35
C LEU A 146 16.48 -14.66 -1.01
N GLY A 147 15.23 -15.01 -0.67
CA GLY A 147 14.62 -14.88 0.65
C GLY A 147 14.71 -13.49 1.30
N GLY A 148 15.74 -13.28 2.12
CA GLY A 148 15.97 -12.04 2.87
C GLY A 148 16.41 -10.86 2.00
N VAL A 149 17.21 -11.11 0.96
CA VAL A 149 17.81 -10.06 0.11
C VAL A 149 16.72 -9.37 -0.73
N GLY A 150 15.83 -10.13 -1.37
CA GLY A 150 14.73 -9.53 -2.15
C GLY A 150 13.75 -8.75 -1.29
N ARG A 151 13.47 -9.19 -0.05
CA ARG A 151 12.59 -8.46 0.87
C ARG A 151 13.19 -7.13 1.31
N PHE A 152 14.52 -7.07 1.46
CA PHE A 152 15.23 -5.83 1.75
C PHE A 152 15.04 -4.81 0.61
N PHE A 153 15.34 -5.19 -0.64
CA PHE A 153 15.18 -4.29 -1.78
C PHE A 153 13.73 -3.83 -1.99
N ALA A 154 12.76 -4.74 -1.81
CA ALA A 154 11.34 -4.40 -1.92
C ALA A 154 10.88 -3.35 -0.88
N ARG A 155 11.45 -3.38 0.34
CA ARG A 155 11.14 -2.42 1.42
C ARG A 155 11.83 -1.07 1.24
N HIS A 156 12.94 -1.02 0.50
CA HIS A 156 13.79 0.17 0.38
C HIS A 156 13.77 0.79 -1.03
N THR A 157 12.74 0.52 -1.83
CA THR A 157 12.63 1.05 -3.21
C THR A 157 12.78 2.58 -3.28
N THR A 158 12.16 3.32 -2.36
CA THR A 158 12.31 4.79 -2.28
C THR A 158 13.73 5.21 -1.93
N PHE A 159 14.38 4.52 -1.00
CA PHE A 159 15.77 4.79 -0.63
C PHE A 159 16.71 4.58 -1.82
N PHE A 160 16.56 3.48 -2.55
CA PHE A 160 17.34 3.22 -3.77
C PHE A 160 17.03 4.22 -4.88
N GLY A 161 15.81 4.73 -4.97
CA GLY A 161 15.48 5.86 -5.84
C GLY A 161 16.24 7.13 -5.46
N LEU A 162 16.22 7.53 -4.18
CA LEU A 162 16.99 8.69 -3.71
C LEU A 162 18.49 8.51 -3.95
N LEU A 163 19.01 7.30 -3.75
CA LEU A 163 20.41 6.97 -4.00
C LEU A 163 20.76 7.07 -5.48
N GLY A 164 19.90 6.59 -6.38
CA GLY A 164 20.06 6.76 -7.83
C GLY A 164 20.07 8.23 -8.26
N ALA A 165 19.17 9.04 -7.70
CA ALA A 165 19.14 10.50 -7.91
C ALA A 165 20.45 11.16 -7.44
N LEU A 166 20.89 10.83 -6.22
CA LEU A 166 22.11 11.36 -5.61
C LEU A 166 23.36 11.00 -6.42
N LEU A 167 23.44 9.77 -6.94
CA LEU A 167 24.55 9.35 -7.80
C LEU A 167 24.63 10.17 -9.09
N VAL A 168 23.49 10.46 -9.72
CA VAL A 168 23.46 11.31 -10.92
C VAL A 168 23.89 12.74 -10.58
N VAL A 169 23.37 13.33 -9.51
CA VAL A 169 23.76 14.69 -9.08
C VAL A 169 25.27 14.76 -8.83
N THR A 170 25.80 13.81 -8.07
CA THR A 170 27.22 13.80 -7.70
C THR A 170 28.14 13.49 -8.86
N TYR A 171 27.70 12.70 -9.84
CA TYR A 171 28.39 12.54 -11.12
C TYR A 171 28.55 13.88 -11.83
N TYR A 172 27.46 14.59 -12.10
CA TYR A 172 27.52 15.88 -12.80
C TYR A 172 28.34 16.94 -12.04
N VAL A 173 28.19 17.02 -10.71
CA VAL A 173 28.99 17.92 -9.88
C VAL A 173 30.48 17.55 -9.93
N SER A 174 30.81 16.25 -9.89
CA SER A 174 32.20 15.81 -9.96
C SER A 174 32.87 16.13 -11.29
N VAL A 175 32.12 16.02 -12.40
CA VAL A 175 32.57 16.39 -13.74
C VAL A 175 32.76 17.90 -13.85
N ALA A 176 31.79 18.69 -13.37
CA ALA A 176 31.84 20.15 -13.43
C ALA A 176 33.02 20.75 -12.65
N ILE A 177 33.40 20.16 -11.51
CA ILE A 177 34.51 20.63 -10.67
C ILE A 177 35.83 19.91 -11.04
N ASN A 178 35.80 18.95 -11.97
CA ASN A 178 36.93 18.08 -12.33
C ASN A 178 37.55 17.36 -11.11
N ARG A 179 36.69 16.86 -10.21
CA ARG A 179 37.04 16.19 -8.96
C ARG A 179 36.36 14.81 -8.89
N PRO A 180 36.81 13.80 -9.66
CA PRO A 180 36.16 12.49 -9.74
C PRO A 180 36.12 11.73 -8.41
N TRP A 181 37.03 12.05 -7.47
CA TRP A 181 37.03 11.50 -6.12
C TRP A 181 35.78 11.84 -5.31
N LEU A 182 35.05 12.93 -5.62
CA LEU A 182 33.77 13.22 -4.97
C LEU A 182 32.71 12.17 -5.32
N PHE A 183 32.66 11.74 -6.58
CA PHE A 183 31.78 10.67 -7.01
C PHE A 183 32.19 9.33 -6.41
N ILE A 184 33.50 9.04 -6.33
CA ILE A 184 34.03 7.84 -5.67
C ILE A 184 33.69 7.84 -4.16
N ALA A 185 33.81 8.98 -3.47
CA ALA A 185 33.47 9.10 -2.05
C ALA A 185 31.97 8.89 -1.81
N VAL A 186 31.11 9.46 -2.66
CA VAL A 186 29.65 9.30 -2.53
C VAL A 186 29.21 7.88 -2.87
N THR A 187 29.76 7.27 -3.92
CA THR A 187 29.48 5.87 -4.26
C THR A 187 29.94 4.93 -3.14
N THR A 188 31.15 5.10 -2.61
CA THR A 188 31.68 4.26 -1.52
C THR A 188 30.91 4.44 -0.21
N THR A 189 30.56 5.68 0.18
CA THR A 189 29.72 5.93 1.36
C THR A 189 28.29 5.43 1.17
N SER A 190 27.74 5.50 -0.04
CA SER A 190 26.43 4.94 -0.37
C SER A 190 26.43 3.41 -0.29
N VAL A 191 27.48 2.75 -0.81
CA VAL A 191 27.67 1.30 -0.67
C VAL A 191 27.86 0.93 0.79
N ALA A 192 28.65 1.69 1.56
CA ALA A 192 28.81 1.48 3.00
C ALA A 192 27.48 1.64 3.74
N ALA A 193 26.68 2.67 3.43
CA ALA A 193 25.36 2.88 3.99
C ALA A 193 24.40 1.73 3.64
N VAL A 194 24.42 1.24 2.40
CA VAL A 194 23.65 0.05 1.98
C VAL A 194 24.12 -1.20 2.72
N LEU A 195 25.43 -1.38 2.92
CA LEU A 195 26.00 -2.50 3.67
C LEU A 195 25.73 -2.40 5.17
N LEU A 196 25.55 -1.19 5.72
CA LEU A 196 25.16 -0.94 7.12
C LEU A 196 23.65 -1.11 7.32
N LEU A 197 22.82 -0.68 6.36
CA LEU A 197 21.38 -0.97 6.31
C LEU A 197 21.10 -2.47 6.07
N GLY A 198 21.94 -3.12 5.26
CA GLY A 198 22.03 -4.58 5.15
C GLY A 198 22.72 -5.21 6.35
N GLY A 199 23.46 -4.43 7.13
CA GLY A 199 24.09 -4.79 8.38
C GLY A 199 23.08 -5.01 9.49
N ASP A 200 21.89 -4.41 9.41
CA ASP A 200 20.72 -4.77 10.23
C ASP A 200 20.14 -6.15 9.87
N VAL A 201 20.55 -6.76 8.76
CA VAL A 201 20.30 -8.19 8.49
C VAL A 201 21.25 -9.07 9.31
N ARG A 202 22.42 -8.56 9.73
CA ARG A 202 23.37 -9.26 10.63
C ARG A 202 23.34 -8.78 12.09
N ARG A 203 22.88 -7.56 12.37
CA ARG A 203 22.55 -7.04 13.71
C ARG A 203 21.09 -7.28 14.09
N LYS A 204 20.55 -8.43 13.67
CA LYS A 204 19.53 -9.15 14.46
C LYS A 204 19.93 -10.61 14.63
N GLY A 205 21.11 -10.79 15.22
CA GLY A 205 21.39 -11.83 16.21
C GLY A 205 20.63 -11.64 17.53
N ALA A 206 19.82 -10.58 17.67
CA ALA A 206 18.58 -10.68 18.42
C ALA A 206 17.52 -11.14 17.43
N ALA A 207 17.35 -12.45 17.29
CA ALA A 207 16.08 -12.97 16.84
C ALA A 207 15.03 -12.30 17.73
N ALA A 208 14.30 -11.32 17.20
CA ALA A 208 13.02 -10.98 17.75
C ALA A 208 12.23 -12.27 17.59
N ARG A 209 12.29 -13.10 18.63
CA ARG A 209 11.39 -14.22 18.79
C ARG A 209 10.02 -13.60 18.56
N LEU A 210 9.18 -14.28 17.78
CA LEU A 210 7.76 -13.98 17.57
C LEU A 210 6.93 -14.00 18.90
N TYR A 211 7.60 -13.74 20.01
CA TYR A 211 7.23 -13.91 21.39
C TYR A 211 7.59 -12.70 22.25
N ASP A 212 8.31 -11.69 21.75
CA ASP A 212 8.77 -10.53 22.55
C ASP A 212 8.33 -9.17 21.97
N ASP A 213 7.23 -9.13 21.19
CA ASP A 213 6.51 -7.85 21.02
C ASP A 213 5.83 -7.57 22.37
N PRO A 214 6.03 -6.41 23.04
CA PRO A 214 5.37 -6.12 24.31
C PRO A 214 3.84 -6.25 24.18
N ASP A 215 3.29 -5.84 23.04
CA ASP A 215 1.87 -5.97 22.69
C ASP A 215 1.43 -7.42 22.39
N VAL A 216 2.35 -8.28 21.93
CA VAL A 216 2.09 -9.72 21.68
C VAL A 216 2.27 -10.55 22.95
N LEU A 217 3.15 -10.13 23.87
CA LEU A 217 3.22 -10.64 25.24
C LEU A 217 1.99 -10.25 26.03
N GLU A 218 1.49 -9.02 25.86
CA GLU A 218 0.19 -8.60 26.38
C GLU A 218 -0.93 -9.42 25.74
N ALA A 219 -1.00 -9.53 24.42
CA ALA A 219 -2.01 -10.33 23.75
C ALA A 219 -1.94 -11.84 24.09
N LYS A 220 -0.76 -12.40 24.37
CA LYS A 220 -0.59 -13.79 24.84
C LYS A 220 -0.88 -13.96 26.33
N LYS A 221 -0.58 -12.96 27.17
CA LYS A 221 -1.04 -12.92 28.56
C LYS A 221 -2.56 -12.86 28.60
N VAL A 222 -3.15 -12.01 27.77
CA VAL A 222 -4.58 -11.88 27.52
C VAL A 222 -5.18 -13.15 26.92
N GLU A 223 -4.50 -13.85 26.01
CA GLU A 223 -4.94 -15.15 25.47
C GLU A 223 -4.85 -16.26 26.52
N ALA A 224 -3.81 -16.26 27.36
CA ALA A 224 -3.64 -17.20 28.48
C ALA A 224 -4.61 -16.91 29.63
N GLU A 225 -4.96 -15.64 29.83
CA GLU A 225 -5.95 -15.15 30.78
C GLU A 225 -7.35 -15.45 30.28
N PHE A 226 -7.66 -15.24 28.99
CA PHE A 226 -8.91 -15.68 28.34
C PHE A 226 -9.13 -17.19 28.47
N VAL A 227 -8.08 -18.01 28.32
CA VAL A 227 -8.15 -19.46 28.54
C VAL A 227 -8.47 -19.81 30.01
N LYS A 228 -8.10 -18.94 30.97
CA LYS A 228 -8.41 -19.08 32.40
C LYS A 228 -9.79 -18.50 32.78
N THR A 229 -10.13 -17.29 32.35
CA THR A 229 -11.27 -16.49 32.82
C THR A 229 -12.49 -16.56 31.90
N GLY A 230 -12.30 -16.70 30.58
CA GLY A 230 -13.39 -16.76 29.60
C GLY A 230 -13.98 -15.39 29.20
N ASP A 231 -13.26 -14.30 29.45
CA ASP A 231 -13.80 -12.94 29.31
C ASP A 231 -13.85 -12.44 27.85
N VAL A 232 -15.04 -12.09 27.38
CA VAL A 232 -15.38 -11.75 25.98
C VAL A 232 -14.82 -10.37 25.58
N ALA A 233 -14.59 -9.48 26.55
CA ALA A 233 -14.07 -8.13 26.33
C ALA A 233 -12.67 -8.12 25.69
N LEU A 234 -11.84 -9.13 26.01
CA LEU A 234 -10.47 -9.24 25.52
C LEU A 234 -10.38 -9.74 24.08
N LEU A 235 -11.35 -10.54 23.64
CA LEU A 235 -11.46 -10.94 22.24
C LEU A 235 -11.93 -9.76 21.36
N ALA A 236 -12.79 -8.90 21.90
CA ALA A 236 -13.20 -7.66 21.23
C ALA A 236 -12.01 -6.71 21.03
N ALA A 237 -11.09 -6.61 22.00
CA ALA A 237 -9.86 -5.82 21.86
C ALA A 237 -8.91 -6.38 20.79
N TYR A 238 -8.76 -7.71 20.72
CA TYR A 238 -7.95 -8.37 19.69
C TYR A 238 -8.54 -8.18 18.28
N VAL A 239 -9.87 -8.23 18.15
CA VAL A 239 -10.57 -7.98 16.88
C VAL A 239 -10.50 -6.49 16.49
N ALA A 240 -10.62 -5.57 17.45
CA ALA A 240 -10.48 -4.14 17.23
C ALA A 240 -9.07 -3.76 16.74
N TYR A 241 -8.03 -4.40 17.30
CA TYR A 241 -6.64 -4.24 16.86
C TYR A 241 -6.45 -4.64 15.40
N HIS A 242 -7.05 -5.76 14.95
CA HIS A 242 -6.94 -6.20 13.56
C HIS A 242 -7.83 -5.42 12.58
N LEU A 243 -8.99 -4.92 13.03
CA LEU A 243 -9.81 -3.98 12.27
C LEU A 243 -9.06 -2.66 11.98
N ALA A 244 -8.32 -2.13 12.96
CA ALA A 244 -7.54 -0.90 12.82
C ALA A 244 -6.40 -1.01 11.78
N LYS A 245 -6.00 -2.23 11.40
CA LYS A 245 -4.90 -2.47 10.45
C LYS A 245 -5.29 -2.35 8.97
N GLY A 246 -6.55 -2.00 8.67
CA GLY A 246 -7.00 -1.53 7.35
C GLY A 246 -6.95 -2.60 6.25
N GLY A 247 -8.04 -3.37 6.11
CA GLY A 247 -8.18 -4.36 5.05
C GLY A 247 -9.23 -5.45 5.29
N VAL A 248 -10.04 -5.34 6.35
CA VAL A 248 -10.94 -6.41 6.78
C VAL A 248 -12.39 -6.07 6.45
N ASP A 249 -13.15 -7.04 5.93
CA ASP A 249 -14.58 -6.91 5.64
C ASP A 249 -15.39 -6.84 6.94
N GLU A 250 -15.94 -5.66 7.25
CA GLU A 250 -16.67 -5.37 8.50
C GLU A 250 -17.77 -6.39 8.81
N ARG A 251 -18.47 -6.91 7.79
CA ARG A 251 -19.55 -7.90 7.99
C ARG A 251 -19.01 -9.23 8.54
N LYS A 252 -17.87 -9.67 8.03
CA LYS A 252 -17.20 -10.91 8.45
C LYS A 252 -16.60 -10.79 9.84
N VAL A 253 -16.15 -9.59 10.21
CA VAL A 253 -15.68 -9.31 11.57
C VAL A 253 -16.83 -9.35 12.57
N VAL A 254 -17.97 -8.74 12.23
CA VAL A 254 -19.18 -8.80 13.05
C VAL A 254 -19.64 -10.26 13.25
N GLU A 255 -19.58 -11.10 12.22
CA GLU A 255 -19.88 -12.54 12.35
C GLU A 255 -18.91 -13.27 13.29
N THR A 256 -17.61 -12.93 13.23
CA THR A 256 -16.60 -13.52 14.12
C THR A 256 -16.81 -13.12 15.57
N VAL A 257 -17.13 -11.85 15.80
CA VAL A 257 -17.45 -11.30 17.12
C VAL A 257 -18.74 -11.93 17.64
N ARG A 258 -19.77 -12.09 16.80
CA ARG A 258 -21.02 -12.74 17.17
C ARG A 258 -20.82 -14.21 17.53
N LEU A 259 -19.98 -14.92 16.78
CA LEU A 259 -19.60 -16.30 17.08
C LEU A 259 -18.89 -16.39 18.43
N ALA A 260 -17.97 -15.46 18.71
CA ALA A 260 -17.28 -15.40 19.99
C ALA A 260 -18.17 -15.09 21.20
N VAL A 261 -19.11 -14.16 21.05
CA VAL A 261 -20.03 -13.74 22.13
C VAL A 261 -21.11 -14.79 22.39
N SER A 262 -21.36 -15.70 21.43
CA SER A 262 -22.36 -16.76 21.57
C SER A 262 -22.02 -17.84 22.60
N TYR A 263 -20.78 -17.86 23.13
CA TYR A 263 -20.36 -18.88 24.09
C TYR A 263 -20.76 -18.52 25.52
N HIS A 264 -21.47 -19.42 26.18
CA HIS A 264 -21.82 -19.32 27.59
C HIS A 264 -21.41 -20.61 28.30
N ASP A 265 -20.79 -20.48 29.46
CA ASP A 265 -20.46 -21.64 30.29
C ASP A 265 -21.71 -22.20 30.97
N ILE A 266 -21.65 -23.48 31.30
CA ILE A 266 -22.66 -24.09 32.15
C ILE A 266 -22.33 -23.69 33.59
N GLU A 267 -23.24 -22.98 34.23
CA GLU A 267 -23.14 -22.72 35.67
C GLU A 267 -23.52 -23.97 36.46
N PRO A 268 -22.66 -24.46 37.36
CA PRO A 268 -23.02 -25.54 38.24
C PRO A 268 -24.09 -25.05 39.23
N SER A 269 -25.05 -25.92 39.57
CA SER A 269 -26.05 -25.64 40.61
C SER A 269 -25.34 -25.24 41.92
N PRO A 270 -25.86 -24.23 42.66
CA PRO A 270 -25.27 -23.80 43.94
C PRO A 270 -25.28 -24.90 45.02
N PHE A 271 -26.02 -25.99 44.80
CA PHE A 271 -26.10 -27.16 45.68
C PHE A 271 -25.32 -28.38 45.16
N ALA A 272 -24.51 -28.22 44.11
CA ALA A 272 -23.79 -29.32 43.50
C ALA A 272 -22.64 -29.82 44.41
N PRO A 273 -22.49 -31.14 44.62
CA PRO A 273 -21.34 -31.70 45.34
C PRO A 273 -20.00 -31.31 44.69
N PRO A 274 -18.90 -31.21 45.45
CA PRO A 274 -17.60 -30.74 44.95
C PRO A 274 -17.07 -31.52 43.73
N LEU A 275 -17.39 -32.81 43.63
CA LEU A 275 -17.04 -33.65 42.50
C LEU A 275 -17.78 -33.26 41.21
N VAL A 276 -19.06 -32.85 41.33
CA VAL A 276 -19.89 -32.41 40.21
C VAL A 276 -19.42 -31.04 39.71
N VAL A 277 -19.08 -30.13 40.63
CA VAL A 277 -18.49 -28.82 40.29
C VAL A 277 -17.19 -29.01 39.50
N ARG A 278 -16.28 -29.87 39.97
CA ARG A 278 -15.03 -30.19 39.24
C ARG A 278 -15.28 -30.83 37.86
N LEU A 279 -16.35 -31.61 37.71
CA LEU A 279 -16.76 -32.21 36.44
C LEU A 279 -17.27 -31.16 35.46
N VAL A 280 -18.13 -30.25 35.93
CA VAL A 280 -18.65 -29.13 35.14
C VAL A 280 -17.51 -28.19 34.73
N GLU A 281 -16.58 -27.89 35.62
CA GLU A 281 -15.38 -27.10 35.28
C GLU A 281 -14.51 -27.79 34.22
N ARG A 282 -14.25 -29.10 34.34
CA ARG A 282 -13.50 -29.87 33.33
C ARG A 282 -14.23 -29.89 31.98
N LEU A 283 -15.55 -29.96 32.00
CA LEU A 283 -16.38 -29.98 30.80
C LEU A 283 -16.42 -28.59 30.14
N ASN A 284 -16.58 -27.52 30.92
CA ASN A 284 -16.46 -26.14 30.46
C ASN A 284 -15.07 -25.87 29.88
N ARG A 285 -13.98 -26.35 30.49
CA ARG A 285 -12.62 -26.25 29.92
C ARG A 285 -12.51 -26.89 28.53
N ARG A 286 -13.13 -28.06 28.33
CA ARG A 286 -13.15 -28.74 27.02
C ARG A 286 -14.02 -27.99 26.00
N ARG A 287 -15.19 -27.47 26.42
CA ARG A 287 -16.08 -26.67 25.58
C ARG A 287 -15.45 -25.34 25.18
N ARG A 288 -14.84 -24.61 26.11
CA ARG A 288 -14.04 -23.40 25.86
C ARG A 288 -12.93 -23.66 24.85
N ARG A 289 -12.14 -24.74 25.00
CA ARG A 289 -11.09 -25.11 24.03
C ARG A 289 -11.64 -25.35 22.62
N ARG A 290 -12.74 -26.10 22.49
CA ARG A 290 -13.37 -26.36 21.18
C ARG A 290 -13.94 -25.09 20.55
N HIS A 291 -14.56 -24.23 21.36
CA HIS A 291 -15.09 -22.96 20.90
C HIS A 291 -13.97 -22.02 20.42
N LEU A 292 -12.89 -21.92 21.19
CA LEU A 292 -11.69 -21.16 20.85
C LEU A 292 -11.04 -21.66 19.55
N GLN A 293 -11.02 -22.98 19.31
CA GLN A 293 -10.57 -23.54 18.03
C GLN A 293 -11.47 -23.11 16.85
N ARG A 294 -12.80 -23.06 17.04
CA ARG A 294 -13.74 -22.57 16.02
C ARG A 294 -13.57 -21.08 15.75
N VAL A 295 -13.42 -20.27 16.79
CA VAL A 295 -13.13 -18.82 16.68
C VAL A 295 -11.80 -18.60 15.94
N LYS A 296 -10.74 -19.35 16.30
CA LYS A 296 -9.45 -19.29 15.60
C LYS A 296 -9.52 -19.74 14.15
N ALA A 297 -10.30 -20.78 13.85
CA ALA A 297 -10.50 -21.25 12.48
C ALA A 297 -11.24 -20.20 11.64
N ALA A 298 -12.27 -19.58 12.22
CA ALA A 298 -12.97 -18.46 11.62
C ALA A 298 -11.98 -17.30 11.37
N LEU A 299 -11.27 -16.83 12.40
CA LEU A 299 -10.20 -15.81 12.30
C LEU A 299 -9.16 -16.11 11.22
N ARG A 300 -8.71 -17.37 11.10
CA ARG A 300 -7.77 -17.79 10.05
C ARG A 300 -8.36 -17.81 8.65
N SER A 301 -9.67 -18.02 8.51
CA SER A 301 -10.34 -17.89 7.20
C SER A 301 -10.52 -16.42 6.77
N TYR A 302 -10.30 -15.48 7.70
CA TYR A 302 -10.42 -14.03 7.47
C TYR A 302 -9.08 -13.34 7.20
N LEU A 303 -7.94 -13.90 7.65
CA LEU A 303 -6.57 -13.41 7.40
C LEU A 303 -5.99 -13.97 6.09
#